data_AF-A0A7W7PZ73-F1
#
_entry.id   AF-A0A7W7PZ73-F1
#
_cell.length_a   1.000
_cell.length_b   1.000
_cell.length_c   1.000
_cell.angle_alpha   90.00
_cell.angle_beta   90.00
_cell.angle_gamma   90.00
#
_symmetry.space_group_name_H-M   'P 1'
#
loop_
_entity.id
_entity.type
_entity.pdbx_description
1 polymer ?
#
loop_
_entity_poly.entity_id
_entity_poly.type
_entity_poly.pdbx_seq_one_letter_code
_entity_poly.pdbx_strand_id
1 'polypeptide(L)'
;MLSVKISFAPHVGHQTPLVELVETPSTVEISLEDGAHTFQSEDVDVGKFTAFGNRRLLGRLVFGYVYDEARHTVTVCGTDFASADGLRLVTFPAGTEECCYHRAAGSAGFLADDLMGNRHWNCRTPLTVGVDEVLRGMARAANESLIAALKSLPGLIVRVRTTPPEISPDDYQKLLVVYRDGVFQGLYEPGAELGPQDEVVTIESVWGGTVHFSVGEAFANVIGSTNDPRIAGKTWINLWADQFGVYPNICTSYHFNGFNCGTSFVGGHIITGTVAHTMPKGSDSVYIMPICQPHNHNDNVFMEALEYQDGIWLKDYLGGP
;
A
#
# COMPACT_ATOMS: atom_id res chain seq x y z
N MET A 1 14.13 -10.52 -14.10
CA MET A 1 14.20 -10.82 -12.66
C MET A 1 14.61 -9.54 -11.93
N LEU A 2 13.67 -8.89 -11.27
CA LEU A 2 13.91 -7.69 -10.47
C LEU A 2 14.32 -8.11 -9.07
N SER A 3 15.44 -7.57 -8.57
CA SER A 3 15.94 -7.85 -7.23
C SER A 3 15.86 -6.61 -6.34
N VAL A 4 15.40 -6.79 -5.10
CA VAL A 4 15.21 -5.73 -4.11
C VAL A 4 15.94 -6.10 -2.83
N LYS A 5 16.66 -5.14 -2.26
CA LYS A 5 17.32 -5.30 -0.96
C LYS A 5 16.51 -4.61 0.14
N ILE A 6 16.21 -5.35 1.19
CA ILE A 6 15.46 -4.87 2.35
C ILE A 6 16.39 -4.89 3.55
N SER A 7 16.54 -3.77 4.23
CA SER A 7 17.38 -3.67 5.43
C SER A 7 16.53 -3.50 6.67
N PHE A 8 16.87 -4.19 7.75
CA PHE A 8 16.23 -4.01 9.05
C PHE A 8 17.17 -4.27 10.22
N ALA A 9 17.03 -3.46 11.27
CA ALA A 9 17.70 -3.57 12.55
C ALA A 9 16.88 -2.85 13.62
N PRO A 10 17.06 -3.19 14.91
CA PRO A 10 16.64 -2.30 15.99
C PRO A 10 17.25 -0.91 15.79
N HIS A 11 16.46 0.15 15.99
CA HIS A 11 16.98 1.53 15.97
C HIS A 11 17.95 1.81 17.12
N VAL A 12 17.77 1.11 18.24
CA VAL A 12 18.64 1.09 19.41
C VAL A 12 18.63 -0.35 19.95
N GLY A 13 19.78 -0.84 20.40
CA GLY A 13 19.90 -2.13 21.07
C GLY A 13 18.97 -2.18 22.27
N HIS A 14 18.29 -3.31 22.47
CA HIS A 14 17.34 -3.46 23.56
C HIS A 14 17.71 -4.67 24.41
N GLN A 15 17.80 -4.47 25.71
CA GLN A 15 18.20 -5.53 26.63
C GLN A 15 17.23 -5.64 27.80
N THR A 16 16.83 -6.87 28.09
CA THR A 16 16.07 -7.30 29.26
C THR A 16 16.81 -8.47 29.90
N PRO A 17 16.42 -8.93 31.12
CA PRO A 17 17.02 -10.11 31.72
C PRO A 17 16.90 -11.38 30.86
N LEU A 18 15.92 -11.45 29.94
CA LEU A 18 15.65 -12.63 29.11
C LEU A 18 16.08 -12.48 27.65
N VAL A 19 16.26 -11.26 27.15
CA VAL A 19 16.46 -10.97 25.72
C VAL A 19 17.48 -9.86 25.53
N GLU A 20 18.40 -10.05 24.59
CA GLU A 20 19.31 -9.03 24.08
C GLU A 20 19.09 -8.92 22.57
N LEU A 21 18.63 -7.76 22.07
CA LEU A 21 18.49 -7.49 20.63
C LEU A 21 19.68 -6.67 20.14
N VAL A 22 20.28 -7.09 19.02
CA VAL A 22 21.50 -6.48 18.47
C VAL A 22 21.19 -5.52 17.33
N GLU A 23 21.89 -4.39 17.26
CA GLU A 23 21.71 -3.34 16.23
C GLU A 23 22.24 -3.70 14.83
N THR A 24 22.63 -4.96 14.59
CA THR A 24 23.31 -5.30 13.33
C THR A 24 22.31 -5.29 12.17
N PRO A 25 22.49 -4.41 11.16
CA PRO A 25 21.62 -4.39 9.98
C PRO A 25 21.66 -5.72 9.26
N SER A 26 20.50 -6.32 9.10
CA SER A 26 20.31 -7.49 8.26
C SER A 26 19.74 -7.05 6.92
N THR A 27 20.31 -7.58 5.83
CA THR A 27 19.83 -7.33 4.46
C THR A 27 19.30 -8.62 3.89
N VAL A 28 18.08 -8.60 3.36
CA VAL A 28 17.50 -9.72 2.61
C VAL A 28 17.25 -9.30 1.17
N GLU A 29 17.39 -10.24 0.25
CA GLU A 29 17.18 -10.04 -1.18
C GLU A 29 15.95 -10.83 -1.64
N ILE A 30 15.07 -10.18 -2.39
CA ILE A 30 13.89 -10.79 -3.00
C ILE A 30 13.97 -10.66 -4.52
N SER A 31 13.67 -11.75 -5.22
CA SER A 31 13.39 -11.72 -6.66
C SER A 31 11.88 -11.71 -6.88
N LEU A 32 11.36 -10.72 -7.62
CA LEU A 32 9.94 -10.66 -7.95
C LEU A 32 9.61 -11.63 -9.09
N GLU A 33 8.57 -12.43 -8.88
CA GLU A 33 7.98 -13.35 -9.86
C GLU A 33 6.57 -12.87 -10.22
N ASP A 34 6.17 -13.07 -11.48
CA ASP A 34 4.84 -12.70 -11.96
C ASP A 34 3.74 -13.42 -11.18
N GLY A 35 2.64 -12.73 -10.88
CA GLY A 35 1.52 -13.22 -10.09
C GLY A 35 1.58 -12.85 -8.60
N ALA A 36 0.75 -13.53 -7.80
CA ALA A 36 0.62 -13.31 -6.37
C ALA A 36 1.49 -14.30 -5.58
N HIS A 37 2.31 -13.78 -4.66
CA HIS A 37 3.34 -14.55 -3.96
C HIS A 37 3.43 -14.16 -2.49
N THR A 38 3.90 -15.10 -1.66
CA THR A 38 4.34 -14.81 -0.28
C THR A 38 5.85 -14.98 -0.22
N PHE A 39 6.56 -13.90 0.04
CA PHE A 39 7.99 -13.95 0.29
C PHE A 39 8.28 -14.41 1.72
N GLN A 40 9.34 -15.20 1.86
CA GLN A 40 9.93 -15.56 3.14
C GLN A 40 11.45 -15.44 3.03
N SER A 41 12.07 -14.67 3.93
CA SER A 41 13.53 -14.58 3.98
C SER A 41 14.19 -15.82 4.58
N GLU A 42 15.50 -15.93 4.36
CA GLU A 42 16.36 -16.74 5.24
C GLU A 42 16.34 -16.21 6.67
N ASP A 43 16.75 -17.06 7.60
CA ASP A 43 16.81 -16.74 9.03
C ASP A 43 18.02 -15.87 9.33
N VAL A 44 17.79 -14.72 9.97
CA VAL A 44 18.84 -13.77 10.36
C VAL A 44 18.98 -13.70 11.87
N ASP A 45 20.18 -13.40 12.36
CA ASP A 45 20.39 -13.17 13.78
C ASP A 45 19.83 -11.80 14.17
N VAL A 46 18.90 -11.79 15.12
CA VAL A 46 18.34 -10.54 15.67
C VAL A 46 18.73 -10.34 17.14
N GLY A 47 19.44 -11.28 17.74
CA GLY A 47 19.81 -11.19 19.14
C GLY A 47 20.00 -12.53 19.85
N LYS A 48 19.78 -12.51 21.16
CA LYS A 48 19.92 -13.67 22.05
C LYS A 48 18.74 -13.76 23.00
N PHE A 49 18.34 -15.00 23.26
CA PHE A 49 17.39 -15.39 24.30
C PHE A 49 18.16 -15.99 25.47
N THR A 50 18.49 -15.17 26.47
CA THR A 50 19.38 -15.49 27.59
C THR A 50 18.75 -16.48 28.56
N ALA A 51 17.43 -16.45 28.71
CA ALA A 51 16.67 -17.26 29.65
C ALA A 51 16.72 -18.78 29.39
N PHE A 52 17.00 -19.18 28.15
CA PHE A 52 16.91 -20.57 27.72
C PHE A 52 18.22 -21.07 27.12
N GLY A 53 19.28 -21.06 27.94
CA GLY A 53 20.60 -21.56 27.56
C GLY A 53 21.36 -20.63 26.61
N ASN A 54 21.08 -19.32 26.68
CA ASN A 54 21.75 -18.30 25.87
C ASN A 54 21.70 -18.58 24.35
N ARG A 55 20.53 -18.97 23.88
CA ARG A 55 20.31 -19.30 22.47
C ARG A 55 20.29 -18.06 21.61
N ARG A 56 20.65 -18.21 20.33
CA ARG A 56 20.43 -17.18 19.32
C ARG A 56 18.93 -16.96 19.14
N LEU A 57 18.51 -15.71 19.04
CA LEU A 57 17.17 -15.33 18.61
C LEU A 57 17.24 -15.03 17.12
N LEU A 58 16.48 -15.78 16.33
CA LEU A 58 16.43 -15.64 14.89
C LEU A 58 15.21 -14.81 14.49
N GLY A 59 15.34 -14.08 13.39
CA GLY A 59 14.29 -13.29 12.76
C GLY A 59 14.10 -13.71 11.30
N ARG A 60 12.87 -13.65 10.83
CA ARG A 60 12.49 -13.97 9.45
C ARG A 60 11.43 -12.98 8.97
N LEU A 61 11.63 -12.36 7.82
CA LEU A 61 10.63 -11.49 7.20
C LEU A 61 9.67 -12.32 6.36
N VAL A 62 8.37 -12.03 6.47
CA VAL A 62 7.31 -12.63 5.68
C VAL A 62 6.35 -11.54 5.21
N PHE A 63 6.04 -11.48 3.92
CA PHE A 63 5.04 -10.56 3.37
C PHE A 63 4.48 -11.06 2.05
N GLY A 64 3.28 -10.63 1.70
CA GLY A 64 2.65 -10.89 0.40
C GLY A 64 2.94 -9.77 -0.59
N TYR A 65 3.03 -10.13 -1.88
CA TYR A 65 3.11 -9.18 -2.99
C TYR A 65 2.37 -9.72 -4.22
N VAL A 66 1.99 -8.82 -5.12
CA VAL A 66 1.52 -9.17 -6.47
C VAL A 66 2.37 -8.41 -7.48
N TYR A 67 3.01 -9.11 -8.40
CA TYR A 67 3.77 -8.48 -9.48
C TYR A 67 3.12 -8.81 -10.82
N ASP A 68 2.81 -7.79 -11.60
CA ASP A 68 2.35 -7.89 -12.98
C ASP A 68 3.54 -7.53 -13.87
N GLU A 69 4.19 -8.55 -14.44
CA GLU A 69 5.39 -8.36 -15.27
C GLU A 69 5.07 -7.57 -16.53
N ALA A 70 3.92 -7.83 -17.16
CA ALA A 70 3.51 -7.17 -18.40
C ALA A 70 3.29 -5.68 -18.22
N ARG A 71 2.76 -5.26 -17.06
CA ARG A 71 2.54 -3.86 -16.71
C ARG A 71 3.65 -3.26 -15.85
N HIS A 72 4.72 -4.00 -15.59
CA HIS A 72 5.79 -3.60 -14.66
C HIS A 72 5.24 -2.99 -13.36
N THR A 73 4.23 -3.62 -12.77
CA THR A 73 3.53 -3.10 -11.60
C THR A 73 3.66 -4.06 -10.44
N VAL A 74 4.16 -3.59 -9.30
CA VAL A 74 4.18 -4.35 -8.05
C VAL A 74 3.17 -3.78 -7.07
N THR A 75 2.47 -4.65 -6.35
CA THR A 75 1.55 -4.29 -5.27
C THR A 75 2.02 -4.90 -3.97
N VAL A 76 2.19 -4.08 -2.94
CA VAL A 76 2.55 -4.49 -1.57
C VAL A 76 1.63 -3.84 -0.55
N CYS A 77 1.63 -4.31 0.69
CA CYS A 77 0.90 -3.67 1.78
C CYS A 77 1.69 -2.50 2.37
N GLY A 78 0.99 -1.39 2.63
CA GLY A 78 1.54 -0.27 3.39
C GLY A 78 1.82 -0.64 4.84
N THR A 79 2.73 0.09 5.45
CA THR A 79 3.23 -0.17 6.81
C THR A 79 2.12 -0.17 7.86
N ASP A 80 1.18 0.75 7.75
CA ASP A 80 0.07 0.90 8.69
C ASP A 80 -1.23 0.21 8.18
N PHE A 81 -1.14 -0.54 7.07
CA PHE A 81 -2.29 -1.24 6.49
C PHE A 81 -2.50 -2.61 7.16
N ALA A 82 -3.64 -2.77 7.82
CA ALA A 82 -4.04 -4.01 8.46
C ALA A 82 -4.37 -5.11 7.43
N SER A 83 -3.45 -6.05 7.21
CA SER A 83 -3.63 -7.17 6.27
C SER A 83 -2.90 -8.43 6.74
N ALA A 84 -3.46 -9.59 6.38
CA ALA A 84 -2.78 -10.88 6.53
C ALA A 84 -1.50 -10.93 5.67
N ASP A 85 -1.53 -10.29 4.51
CA ASP A 85 -0.42 -10.17 3.55
C ASP A 85 0.60 -9.09 3.93
N GLY A 86 0.32 -8.33 5.00
CA GLY A 86 1.21 -7.28 5.50
C GLY A 86 2.54 -7.83 5.97
N LEU A 87 3.59 -7.01 5.91
CA LEU A 87 4.90 -7.43 6.37
C LEU A 87 4.88 -7.73 7.88
N ARG A 88 5.45 -8.90 8.20
CA ARG A 88 5.68 -9.34 9.58
C ARG A 88 7.11 -9.84 9.75
N LEU A 89 7.66 -9.56 10.92
CA LEU A 89 8.85 -10.20 11.44
C LEU A 89 8.40 -11.38 12.30
N VAL A 90 8.89 -12.57 11.99
CA VAL A 90 8.73 -13.77 12.80
C VAL A 90 10.01 -13.97 13.61
N THR A 91 9.91 -14.04 14.93
CA THR A 91 11.06 -14.30 15.80
C THR A 91 10.95 -15.63 16.51
N PHE A 92 12.06 -16.34 16.66
CA PHE A 92 12.10 -17.65 17.32
C PHE A 92 13.49 -17.98 17.86
N PRO A 93 13.59 -18.63 19.04
CA PRO A 93 14.87 -19.14 19.54
C PRO A 93 15.38 -20.28 18.65
N ALA A 94 16.67 -20.24 18.31
CA ALA A 94 17.29 -21.26 17.48
C ALA A 94 17.10 -22.68 18.06
N GLY A 95 16.72 -23.63 17.19
CA GLY A 95 16.48 -25.02 17.55
C GLY A 95 15.20 -25.23 18.38
N THR A 96 14.18 -24.40 18.16
CA THR A 96 12.83 -24.54 18.73
C THR A 96 11.78 -24.31 17.64
N GLU A 97 10.55 -24.78 17.86
CA GLU A 97 9.40 -24.52 16.98
C GLU A 97 8.57 -23.30 17.46
N GLU A 98 8.99 -22.66 18.54
CA GLU A 98 8.26 -21.54 19.15
C GLU A 98 8.52 -20.25 18.40
N CYS A 99 7.46 -19.53 18.03
CA CYS A 99 7.61 -18.31 17.25
C CYS A 99 6.64 -17.20 17.67
N CYS A 100 7.12 -15.97 17.64
CA CYS A 100 6.28 -14.77 17.81
C CYS A 100 6.19 -14.01 16.49
N TYR A 101 4.99 -13.50 16.21
CA TYR A 101 4.71 -12.70 15.03
C TYR A 101 4.62 -11.21 15.41
N HIS A 102 5.37 -10.37 14.71
CA HIS A 102 5.40 -8.92 14.91
C HIS A 102 5.03 -8.24 13.59
N ARG A 103 3.82 -7.71 13.52
CA ARG A 103 3.29 -7.04 12.32
C ARG A 103 3.71 -5.57 12.32
N ALA A 104 3.98 -5.02 11.13
CA ALA A 104 4.26 -3.59 10.97
C ALA A 104 3.05 -2.73 11.37
N ALA A 105 1.86 -3.09 10.91
CA ALA A 105 0.61 -2.42 11.27
C ALA A 105 0.15 -2.84 12.67
N GLY A 106 0.19 -1.91 13.63
CA GLY A 106 -0.18 -2.19 15.02
C GLY A 106 -1.67 -2.53 15.21
N SER A 107 -2.53 -2.08 14.31
CA SER A 107 -3.98 -2.30 14.29
C SER A 107 -4.41 -3.58 13.55
N ALA A 108 -3.49 -4.30 12.90
CA ALA A 108 -3.80 -5.51 12.14
C ALA A 108 -4.38 -6.66 13.00
N GLY A 109 -4.39 -6.49 14.32
CA GLY A 109 -4.77 -7.53 15.26
C GLY A 109 -3.80 -8.71 15.21
N PHE A 110 -4.08 -9.69 16.06
CA PHE A 110 -3.46 -11.02 15.97
C PHE A 110 -4.47 -11.95 15.32
N LEU A 111 -4.02 -12.77 14.38
CA LEU A 111 -4.79 -13.95 14.03
C LEU A 111 -4.80 -14.90 15.24
N ALA A 112 -5.82 -15.76 15.35
CA ALA A 112 -5.87 -16.77 16.41
C ALA A 112 -4.59 -17.62 16.44
N ASP A 113 -4.00 -17.86 15.27
CA ASP A 113 -2.76 -18.61 15.10
C ASP A 113 -1.50 -17.78 15.47
N ASP A 114 -1.58 -16.45 15.48
CA ASP A 114 -0.47 -15.60 15.95
C ASP A 114 -0.31 -15.66 17.49
N LEU A 115 -1.27 -16.27 18.18
CA LEU A 115 -1.32 -16.46 19.64
C LEU A 115 -0.91 -17.88 20.06
N MET A 116 -0.16 -18.60 19.21
CA MET A 116 0.38 -19.92 19.56
C MET A 116 0.98 -19.92 20.96
N GLY A 117 0.61 -20.93 21.75
CA GLY A 117 1.09 -21.11 23.12
C GLY A 117 2.57 -21.45 23.13
N ASN A 118 3.43 -20.45 22.98
CA ASN A 118 4.87 -20.61 23.13
C ASN A 118 5.19 -20.79 24.62
N ARG A 119 5.79 -21.92 24.96
CA ARG A 119 6.11 -22.26 26.34
C ARG A 119 7.29 -21.45 26.86
N HIS A 120 8.27 -21.15 26.00
CA HIS A 120 9.50 -20.47 26.38
C HIS A 120 9.65 -19.08 25.74
N TRP A 121 9.19 -18.87 24.50
CA TRP A 121 9.33 -17.60 23.78
C TRP A 121 8.06 -16.75 23.77
N ASN A 122 8.02 -15.74 24.62
CA ASN A 122 6.93 -14.76 24.61
C ASN A 122 7.49 -13.36 24.90
N CYS A 123 7.36 -12.46 23.94
CA CYS A 123 7.82 -11.08 24.01
C CYS A 123 6.86 -10.14 24.76
N ARG A 124 5.73 -10.65 25.27
CA ARG A 124 4.66 -9.86 25.93
C ARG A 124 4.55 -10.14 27.42
N THR A 125 5.62 -10.66 28.02
CA THR A 125 5.65 -10.91 29.46
C THR A 125 6.20 -9.69 30.20
N PRO A 126 5.91 -9.56 31.52
CA PRO A 126 6.57 -8.56 32.36
C PRO A 126 8.11 -8.69 32.42
N LEU A 127 8.68 -9.79 31.93
CA LEU A 127 10.13 -10.02 31.89
C LEU A 127 10.77 -9.61 30.55
N THR A 128 9.95 -9.24 29.55
CA THR A 128 10.36 -8.84 28.20
C THR A 128 9.78 -7.48 27.83
N VAL A 129 9.67 -6.57 28.80
CA VAL A 129 9.10 -5.22 28.59
C VAL A 129 9.81 -4.51 27.44
N GLY A 130 9.03 -3.90 26.55
CA GLY A 130 9.52 -3.17 25.37
C GLY A 130 10.00 -4.05 24.21
N VAL A 131 10.21 -5.35 24.39
CA VAL A 131 10.71 -6.24 23.31
C VAL A 131 9.75 -6.27 22.12
N ASP A 132 8.44 -6.41 22.36
CA ASP A 132 7.46 -6.41 21.28
C ASP A 132 7.41 -5.09 20.50
N GLU A 133 7.57 -3.96 21.18
CA GLU A 133 7.60 -2.63 20.54
C GLU A 133 8.82 -2.49 19.64
N VAL A 134 10.00 -2.91 20.10
CA VAL A 134 11.23 -2.90 19.30
C VAL A 134 11.10 -3.80 18.08
N LEU A 135 10.59 -5.02 18.25
CA LEU A 135 10.43 -5.98 17.14
C LEU A 135 9.37 -5.52 16.13
N ARG A 136 8.30 -4.86 16.56
CA ARG A 136 7.34 -4.19 15.66
C ARG A 136 7.98 -3.01 14.93
N GLY A 137 8.80 -2.22 15.62
CA GLY A 137 9.60 -1.16 15.03
C GLY A 137 10.51 -1.68 13.92
N MET A 138 11.15 -2.84 14.12
CA MET A 138 11.94 -3.52 13.09
C MET A 138 11.09 -3.95 11.89
N ALA A 139 9.91 -4.54 12.11
CA ALA A 139 9.00 -4.92 11.02
C ALA A 139 8.52 -3.68 10.23
N ARG A 140 8.23 -2.59 10.92
CA ARG A 140 7.88 -1.30 10.32
C ARG A 140 9.01 -0.75 9.45
N ALA A 141 10.23 -0.66 10.00
CA ALA A 141 11.40 -0.18 9.28
C ALA A 141 11.73 -1.07 8.06
N ALA A 142 11.56 -2.39 8.19
CA ALA A 142 11.72 -3.32 7.08
C ALA A 142 10.71 -3.05 5.94
N ASN A 143 9.43 -2.81 6.27
CA ASN A 143 8.41 -2.53 5.28
C ASN A 143 8.62 -1.17 4.58
N GLU A 144 9.01 -0.16 5.35
CA GLU A 144 9.38 1.15 4.81
C GLU A 144 10.61 1.03 3.88
N SER A 145 11.62 0.23 4.26
CA SER A 145 12.79 -0.06 3.42
C SER A 145 12.40 -0.82 2.15
N LEU A 146 11.48 -1.79 2.23
CA LEU A 146 10.97 -2.51 1.05
C LEU A 146 10.29 -1.56 0.08
N ILE A 147 9.35 -0.74 0.56
CA ILE A 147 8.63 0.22 -0.29
C ILE A 147 9.59 1.22 -0.91
N ALA A 148 10.52 1.78 -0.14
CA ALA A 148 11.53 2.70 -0.65
C ALA A 148 12.42 2.05 -1.73
N ALA A 149 12.87 0.82 -1.50
CA ALA A 149 13.69 0.10 -2.46
C ALA A 149 12.91 -0.21 -3.76
N LEU A 150 11.64 -0.62 -3.66
CA LEU A 150 10.77 -0.79 -4.83
C LEU A 150 10.61 0.52 -5.62
N LYS A 151 10.32 1.64 -4.95
CA LYS A 151 10.17 2.95 -5.60
C LYS A 151 11.46 3.42 -6.29
N SER A 152 12.62 2.95 -5.84
CA SER A 152 13.91 3.29 -6.45
C SER A 152 14.21 2.50 -7.74
N LEU A 153 13.43 1.47 -8.08
CA LEU A 153 13.62 0.68 -9.28
C LEU A 153 13.11 1.41 -10.53
N PRO A 154 13.97 1.70 -11.52
CA PRO A 154 13.55 2.39 -12.74
C PRO A 154 12.53 1.58 -13.54
N GLY A 155 11.47 2.25 -13.99
CA GLY A 155 10.41 1.66 -14.81
C GLY A 155 9.43 0.76 -14.05
N LEU A 156 9.51 0.73 -12.71
CA LEU A 156 8.56 0.00 -11.89
C LEU A 156 7.47 0.95 -11.38
N ILE A 157 6.22 0.53 -11.52
CA ILE A 157 5.06 1.16 -10.86
C ILE A 157 4.84 0.44 -9.53
N VAL A 158 4.83 1.20 -8.43
CA VAL A 158 4.68 0.63 -7.09
C VAL A 158 3.34 1.05 -6.51
N ARG A 159 2.44 0.09 -6.34
CA ARG A 159 1.18 0.25 -5.63
C ARG A 159 1.34 -0.19 -4.19
N VAL A 160 0.92 0.66 -3.26
CA VAL A 160 1.00 0.41 -1.82
C VAL A 160 -0.41 0.45 -1.27
N ARG A 161 -0.89 -0.67 -0.74
CA ARG A 161 -2.22 -0.74 -0.12
C ARG A 161 -2.24 0.12 1.14
N THR A 162 -3.23 1.00 1.24
CA THR A 162 -3.44 1.85 2.43
C THR A 162 -4.91 1.82 2.81
N THR A 163 -5.22 2.27 4.02
CA THR A 163 -6.61 2.54 4.40
C THR A 163 -7.08 3.82 3.68
N PRO A 164 -8.37 3.91 3.31
CA PRO A 164 -8.94 5.15 2.83
C PRO A 164 -8.82 6.25 3.90
N PRO A 165 -8.90 7.54 3.51
CA PRO A 165 -8.96 8.62 4.47
C PRO A 165 -10.19 8.47 5.38
N GLU A 166 -10.09 9.01 6.59
CA GLU A 166 -11.25 9.10 7.48
C GLU A 166 -12.33 9.99 6.84
N ILE A 167 -13.56 9.47 6.78
CA ILE A 167 -14.70 10.16 6.17
C ILE A 167 -15.89 10.20 7.10
N SER A 168 -16.70 11.25 6.95
CA SER A 168 -17.95 11.38 7.71
C SER A 168 -18.92 10.24 7.36
N PRO A 169 -19.82 9.84 8.27
CA PRO A 169 -20.85 8.83 7.97
C PRO A 169 -21.69 9.19 6.73
N ASP A 170 -21.99 10.47 6.53
CA ASP A 170 -22.77 10.94 5.38
C ASP A 170 -22.02 10.79 4.06
N ASP A 171 -20.71 11.09 4.04
CA ASP A 171 -19.89 10.89 2.85
C ASP A 171 -19.58 9.42 2.61
N TYR A 172 -19.48 8.61 3.67
CA TYR A 172 -19.35 7.16 3.59
C TYR A 172 -20.54 6.54 2.85
N GLN A 173 -21.77 6.95 3.17
CA GLN A 173 -22.97 6.45 2.50
C GLN A 173 -23.01 6.76 1.00
N LYS A 174 -22.52 7.93 0.58
CA LYS A 174 -22.47 8.33 -0.83
C LYS A 174 -21.46 7.53 -1.67
N LEU A 175 -20.55 6.83 -1.00
CA LEU A 175 -19.48 6.04 -1.62
C LEU A 175 -19.73 4.54 -1.52
N LEU A 176 -20.84 4.15 -0.90
CA LEU A 176 -21.33 2.78 -0.96
C LEU A 176 -21.69 2.46 -2.40
N VAL A 177 -21.34 1.25 -2.82
CA VAL A 177 -21.54 0.75 -4.17
C VAL A 177 -22.34 -0.54 -4.10
N VAL A 178 -23.19 -0.77 -5.10
CA VAL A 178 -24.04 -1.95 -5.18
C VAL A 178 -23.51 -2.85 -6.28
N TYR A 179 -23.31 -4.13 -5.96
CA TYR A 179 -23.04 -5.20 -6.91
C TYR A 179 -24.23 -6.15 -6.95
N ARG A 180 -24.49 -6.77 -8.10
CA ARG A 180 -25.46 -7.86 -8.26
C ARG A 180 -24.77 -9.00 -8.94
N ASP A 181 -24.69 -10.15 -8.28
CA ASP A 181 -23.98 -11.34 -8.79
C ASP A 181 -22.54 -11.00 -9.24
N GLY A 182 -21.84 -10.16 -8.48
CA GLY A 182 -20.47 -9.70 -8.80
C GLY A 182 -20.37 -8.63 -9.88
N VAL A 183 -21.50 -8.11 -10.39
CA VAL A 183 -21.53 -7.05 -11.42
C VAL A 183 -21.91 -5.71 -10.79
N PHE A 184 -21.10 -4.68 -11.01
CA PHE A 184 -21.37 -3.33 -10.53
C PHE A 184 -22.72 -2.79 -11.05
N GLN A 185 -23.58 -2.34 -10.13
CA GLN A 185 -24.91 -1.79 -10.44
C GLN A 185 -24.95 -0.27 -10.30
N GLY A 186 -24.10 0.32 -9.47
CA GLY A 186 -24.09 1.77 -9.23
C GLY A 186 -23.68 2.13 -7.81
N LEU A 187 -23.80 3.42 -7.50
CA LEU A 187 -23.76 3.87 -6.12
C LEU A 187 -25.04 3.48 -5.39
N TYR A 188 -24.92 3.23 -4.10
CA TYR A 188 -26.06 3.02 -3.23
C TYR A 188 -26.87 4.33 -3.10
N GLU A 189 -28.15 4.25 -3.43
CA GLU A 189 -29.11 5.33 -3.19
C GLU A 189 -29.93 5.00 -1.93
N PRO A 190 -29.90 5.87 -0.88
CA PRO A 190 -30.68 5.64 0.32
C PRO A 190 -32.17 5.46 0.01
N GLY A 191 -32.73 4.30 0.37
CA GLY A 191 -34.14 3.97 0.14
C GLY A 191 -34.43 3.26 -1.19
N ALA A 192 -33.41 2.96 -2.00
CA ALA A 192 -33.56 2.07 -3.15
C ALA A 192 -33.93 0.64 -2.69
N GLU A 193 -34.83 -0.02 -3.42
CA GLU A 193 -35.12 -1.43 -3.20
C GLU A 193 -33.95 -2.28 -3.71
N LEU A 194 -33.23 -2.89 -2.78
CA LEU A 194 -32.17 -3.86 -3.09
C LEU A 194 -32.78 -5.24 -3.34
N GLY A 195 -32.39 -5.86 -4.45
CA GLY A 195 -32.74 -7.23 -4.77
C GLY A 195 -32.03 -8.24 -3.87
N PRO A 196 -32.49 -9.50 -3.84
CA PRO A 196 -31.92 -10.55 -3.00
C PRO A 196 -30.48 -10.95 -3.35
N GLN A 197 -29.98 -10.53 -4.52
CA GLN A 197 -28.60 -10.76 -4.98
C GLN A 197 -27.74 -9.49 -4.93
N ASP A 198 -28.28 -8.39 -4.38
CA ASP A 198 -27.55 -7.14 -4.29
C ASP A 198 -26.64 -7.14 -3.05
N GLU A 199 -25.39 -6.77 -3.27
CA GLU A 199 -24.37 -6.59 -2.24
C GLU A 199 -23.98 -5.12 -2.20
N VAL A 200 -24.14 -4.49 -1.04
CA VAL A 200 -23.65 -3.13 -0.81
C VAL A 200 -22.24 -3.23 -0.24
N VAL A 201 -21.25 -2.78 -1.00
CA VAL A 201 -19.84 -2.76 -0.58
C VAL A 201 -19.35 -1.33 -0.38
N THR A 202 -18.28 -1.19 0.39
CA THR A 202 -17.87 0.08 1.00
C THR A 202 -16.77 0.78 0.22
N ILE A 203 -16.36 1.99 0.63
CA ILE A 203 -15.25 2.70 -0.02
C ILE A 203 -13.95 1.88 -0.04
N GLU A 204 -13.75 0.99 0.94
CA GLU A 204 -12.62 0.05 0.99
C GLU A 204 -12.60 -0.94 -0.19
N SER A 205 -13.73 -1.16 -0.86
CA SER A 205 -13.78 -1.91 -2.13
C SER A 205 -13.16 -1.13 -3.28
N VAL A 206 -13.27 0.19 -3.28
CA VAL A 206 -12.76 1.05 -4.36
C VAL A 206 -11.33 1.52 -4.09
N TRP A 207 -11.02 1.81 -2.83
CA TRP A 207 -9.71 2.33 -2.44
C TRP A 207 -8.65 1.22 -2.53
N GLY A 208 -7.71 1.42 -3.45
CA GLY A 208 -6.55 0.56 -3.63
C GLY A 208 -5.41 0.95 -2.70
N GLY A 209 -5.11 2.25 -2.64
CA GLY A 209 -4.07 2.82 -1.79
C GLY A 209 -3.37 3.99 -2.45
N THR A 210 -2.05 4.00 -2.39
CA THR A 210 -1.21 4.95 -3.14
C THR A 210 -0.47 4.24 -4.27
N VAL A 211 -0.01 5.02 -5.24
CA VAL A 211 0.85 4.57 -6.32
C VAL A 211 2.08 5.46 -6.42
N HIS A 212 3.18 4.89 -6.89
CA HIS A 212 4.39 5.60 -7.30
C HIS A 212 4.72 5.23 -8.73
N PHE A 213 4.85 6.25 -9.59
CA PHE A 213 5.27 6.12 -10.97
C PHE A 213 6.75 6.44 -11.11
N SER A 214 7.47 5.68 -11.93
CA SER A 214 8.82 6.07 -12.31
C SER A 214 8.80 7.38 -13.09
N VAL A 215 9.89 8.15 -13.02
CA VAL A 215 10.03 9.36 -13.85
C VAL A 215 9.96 8.97 -15.33
N GLY A 216 9.12 9.67 -16.08
CA GLY A 216 8.85 9.38 -17.49
C GLY A 216 7.78 8.31 -17.72
N GLU A 217 7.14 7.78 -16.67
CA GLU A 217 6.07 6.80 -16.82
C GLU A 217 4.92 7.38 -17.62
N ALA A 218 4.53 6.68 -18.68
CA ALA A 218 3.47 7.08 -19.59
C ALA A 218 2.10 6.93 -18.92
N PHE A 219 1.28 7.98 -19.03
CA PHE A 219 -0.12 7.92 -18.64
C PHE A 219 -1.04 8.69 -19.57
N ALA A 220 -2.33 8.38 -19.49
CA ALA A 220 -3.39 9.01 -20.26
C ALA A 220 -4.63 9.28 -19.41
N ASN A 221 -5.47 10.21 -19.87
CA ASN A 221 -6.73 10.55 -19.18
C ASN A 221 -7.75 9.40 -19.27
N VAL A 222 -8.58 9.29 -18.24
CA VAL A 222 -9.85 8.55 -18.31
C VAL A 222 -10.94 9.47 -18.86
N ILE A 223 -11.49 9.09 -20.01
CA ILE A 223 -12.56 9.83 -20.70
C ILE A 223 -13.87 9.69 -19.91
N GLY A 224 -14.56 10.81 -19.68
CA GLY A 224 -15.87 10.84 -19.01
C GLY A 224 -15.80 10.95 -17.48
N SER A 225 -14.62 11.06 -16.89
CA SER A 225 -14.39 11.07 -15.43
C SER A 225 -14.81 12.35 -14.68
N THR A 226 -15.40 13.32 -15.39
CA THR A 226 -15.73 14.65 -14.82
C THR A 226 -16.76 14.58 -13.70
N ASN A 227 -17.72 13.65 -13.80
CA ASN A 227 -18.81 13.50 -12.84
C ASN A 227 -18.54 12.40 -11.81
N ASP A 228 -17.29 11.95 -11.69
CA ASP A 228 -16.95 10.84 -10.82
C ASP A 228 -17.27 11.15 -9.35
N PRO A 229 -17.73 10.15 -8.58
CA PRO A 229 -18.15 10.35 -7.20
C PRO A 229 -16.96 10.78 -6.34
N ARG A 230 -17.10 11.91 -5.66
CA ARG A 230 -16.04 12.50 -4.85
C ARG A 230 -15.87 11.76 -3.53
N ILE A 231 -14.64 11.33 -3.24
CA ILE A 231 -14.30 10.76 -1.94
C ILE A 231 -14.21 11.87 -0.88
N ALA A 232 -14.83 11.66 0.28
CA ALA A 232 -14.87 12.60 1.40
C ALA A 232 -15.45 13.99 1.05
N GLY A 233 -16.29 14.09 0.01
CA GLY A 233 -16.81 15.36 -0.50
C GLY A 233 -15.75 16.29 -1.12
N LYS A 234 -14.50 15.83 -1.25
CA LYS A 234 -13.37 16.63 -1.74
C LYS A 234 -13.29 16.60 -3.25
N THR A 235 -12.82 17.69 -3.85
CA THR A 235 -12.33 17.61 -5.23
C THR A 235 -11.16 16.64 -5.29
N TRP A 236 -10.96 15.97 -6.42
CA TRP A 236 -9.85 15.01 -6.58
C TRP A 236 -8.47 15.61 -6.29
N ILE A 237 -8.28 16.89 -6.63
CA ILE A 237 -7.02 17.59 -6.33
C ILE A 237 -6.85 17.86 -4.83
N ASN A 238 -7.92 18.17 -4.11
CA ASN A 238 -7.86 18.36 -2.66
C ASN A 238 -7.68 17.02 -1.93
N LEU A 239 -8.31 15.96 -2.43
CA LEU A 239 -8.08 14.61 -1.92
C LEU A 239 -6.61 14.20 -2.06
N TRP A 240 -6.02 14.43 -3.24
CA TRP A 240 -4.59 14.21 -3.47
C TRP A 240 -3.74 15.08 -2.54
N ALA A 241 -4.04 16.39 -2.45
CA ALA A 241 -3.26 17.31 -1.63
C ALA A 241 -3.27 16.95 -0.13
N ASP A 242 -4.42 16.55 0.39
CA ASP A 242 -4.56 16.12 1.79
C ASP A 242 -3.84 14.79 2.04
N GLN A 243 -3.86 13.87 1.08
CA GLN A 243 -3.16 12.59 1.17
C GLN A 243 -1.64 12.75 1.22
N PHE A 244 -1.09 13.73 0.49
CA PHE A 244 0.35 13.96 0.39
C PHE A 244 0.85 15.17 1.20
N GLY A 245 -0.04 15.86 1.92
CA GLY A 245 0.27 17.00 2.77
C GLY A 245 0.75 18.25 2.03
N VAL A 246 0.51 18.35 0.72
CA VAL A 246 0.98 19.45 -0.14
C VAL A 246 0.01 19.70 -1.28
N TYR A 247 -0.30 20.98 -1.55
CA TYR A 247 -1.03 21.35 -2.75
C TYR A 247 -0.06 21.49 -3.93
N PRO A 248 -0.36 20.92 -5.11
CA PRO A 248 0.57 20.96 -6.22
C PRO A 248 0.76 22.39 -6.73
N ASN A 249 2.01 22.73 -7.04
CA ASN A 249 2.38 24.02 -7.64
C ASN A 249 2.73 23.89 -9.12
N ILE A 250 2.73 22.67 -9.65
CA ILE A 250 3.10 22.33 -11.01
C ILE A 250 2.26 21.13 -11.49
N CYS A 251 2.25 20.85 -12.79
CA CYS A 251 1.56 19.66 -13.30
C CYS A 251 2.48 18.45 -13.20
N THR A 252 1.92 17.26 -12.92
CA THR A 252 2.65 15.98 -13.03
C THR A 252 3.41 15.86 -14.35
N SER A 253 2.83 16.32 -15.47
CA SER A 253 3.43 16.29 -16.80
C SER A 253 3.95 17.66 -17.26
N TYR A 254 4.58 18.42 -16.37
CA TYR A 254 4.97 19.82 -16.61
C TYR A 254 5.68 20.07 -17.96
N HIS A 255 5.13 21.00 -18.76
CA HIS A 255 5.55 21.36 -20.11
C HIS A 255 5.74 20.18 -21.07
N PHE A 256 5.19 19.01 -20.75
CA PHE A 256 5.22 17.90 -21.66
C PHE A 256 4.44 18.28 -22.93
N ASN A 257 5.06 18.08 -24.09
CA ASN A 257 4.55 18.52 -25.38
C ASN A 257 4.22 20.03 -25.47
N GLY A 258 4.94 20.88 -24.71
CA GLY A 258 4.84 22.35 -24.80
C GLY A 258 3.60 22.97 -24.16
N PHE A 259 2.87 22.24 -23.30
CA PHE A 259 1.68 22.75 -22.61
C PHE A 259 2.03 23.75 -21.50
N ASN A 260 1.45 24.95 -21.58
CA ASN A 260 1.50 25.91 -20.48
C ASN A 260 0.46 25.57 -19.41
N CYS A 261 0.91 24.98 -18.30
CA CYS A 261 0.03 24.44 -17.27
C CYS A 261 -0.50 25.44 -16.23
N GLY A 262 -0.11 26.72 -16.26
CA GLY A 262 -0.64 27.75 -15.36
C GLY A 262 -0.74 27.32 -13.89
N THR A 263 -1.79 27.74 -13.19
CA THR A 263 -2.05 27.42 -11.77
C THR A 263 -3.35 26.65 -11.52
N SER A 264 -4.07 26.27 -12.58
CA SER A 264 -5.35 25.56 -12.48
C SER A 264 -5.12 24.06 -12.53
N PHE A 265 -5.10 23.43 -11.36
CA PHE A 265 -4.88 21.99 -11.21
C PHE A 265 -6.17 21.23 -10.94
N VAL A 266 -6.21 20.00 -11.43
CA VAL A 266 -7.25 19.01 -11.20
C VAL A 266 -6.59 17.70 -10.77
N GLY A 267 -7.30 16.90 -9.98
CA GLY A 267 -6.88 15.52 -9.72
C GLY A 267 -7.41 14.68 -10.87
N GLY A 268 -6.62 14.57 -11.94
CA GLY A 268 -7.04 13.87 -13.14
C GLY A 268 -7.11 12.38 -12.85
N HIS A 269 -8.21 11.75 -13.28
CA HIS A 269 -8.27 10.30 -13.38
C HIS A 269 -7.42 9.88 -14.57
N ILE A 270 -6.40 9.08 -14.28
CA ILE A 270 -5.45 8.61 -15.28
C ILE A 270 -5.32 7.09 -15.22
N ILE A 271 -4.79 6.55 -16.31
CA ILE A 271 -4.44 5.16 -16.51
C ILE A 271 -3.04 5.08 -17.09
N THR A 272 -2.37 3.95 -16.92
CA THR A 272 -1.05 3.72 -17.52
C THR A 272 -1.14 3.61 -19.04
N GLY A 273 -0.07 3.96 -19.73
CA GLY A 273 0.02 3.92 -21.19
C GLY A 273 -0.29 5.27 -21.85
N THR A 274 -0.43 5.28 -23.17
CA THR A 274 -0.39 6.51 -23.96
C THR A 274 -1.74 6.93 -24.57
N VAL A 275 -2.78 6.12 -24.40
CA VAL A 275 -4.06 6.29 -25.10
C VAL A 275 -5.19 6.46 -24.10
N ALA A 276 -5.80 7.64 -24.12
CA ALA A 276 -6.97 7.93 -23.32
C ALA A 276 -8.16 7.07 -23.77
N HIS A 277 -8.93 6.56 -22.82
CA HIS A 277 -10.14 5.81 -23.10
C HIS A 277 -11.13 5.85 -21.93
N THR A 278 -12.36 5.45 -22.19
CA THR A 278 -13.39 5.27 -21.17
C THR A 278 -13.08 4.00 -20.37
N MET A 279 -13.07 4.11 -19.05
CA MET A 279 -12.93 2.95 -18.16
C MET A 279 -14.31 2.44 -17.76
N PRO A 280 -14.60 1.13 -17.88
CA PRO A 280 -15.83 0.57 -17.35
C PRO A 280 -15.93 0.79 -15.83
N LYS A 281 -17.14 0.89 -15.30
CA LYS A 281 -17.33 0.97 -13.85
C LYS A 281 -17.03 -0.39 -13.21
N GLY A 282 -16.42 -0.39 -12.03
CA GLY A 282 -15.89 -1.58 -11.38
C GLY A 282 -14.74 -2.24 -12.14
N SER A 283 -14.08 -1.52 -13.06
CA SER A 283 -12.94 -2.04 -13.83
C SER A 283 -11.60 -1.85 -13.12
N ASP A 284 -10.54 -2.21 -13.85
CA ASP A 284 -9.12 -2.02 -13.56
C ASP A 284 -8.75 -0.66 -12.94
N SER A 285 -7.56 -0.64 -12.36
CA SER A 285 -7.00 0.47 -11.61
C SER A 285 -7.01 1.80 -12.35
N VAL A 286 -7.56 2.82 -11.69
CA VAL A 286 -7.44 4.22 -12.08
C VAL A 286 -6.66 4.96 -11.01
N TYR A 287 -5.88 5.96 -11.42
CA TYR A 287 -5.06 6.75 -10.50
C TYR A 287 -5.46 8.22 -10.51
N ILE A 288 -5.25 8.88 -9.38
CA ILE A 288 -5.42 10.33 -9.26
C ILE A 288 -4.04 10.96 -9.17
N MET A 289 -3.72 11.80 -10.17
CA MET A 289 -2.50 12.60 -10.23
C MET A 289 -2.83 14.08 -10.44
N PRO A 290 -2.00 15.00 -9.93
CA PRO A 290 -2.20 16.43 -10.13
C PRO A 290 -1.85 16.82 -11.56
N ILE A 291 -2.85 17.05 -12.40
CA ILE A 291 -2.66 17.53 -13.77
C ILE A 291 -3.26 18.92 -13.94
N CYS A 292 -2.76 19.68 -14.90
CA CYS A 292 -3.32 20.98 -15.20
C CYS A 292 -4.61 20.85 -16.00
N GLN A 293 -5.52 21.81 -15.85
CA GLN A 293 -6.79 21.82 -16.55
C GLN A 293 -6.63 21.64 -18.08
N PRO A 294 -5.68 22.29 -18.78
CA PRO A 294 -5.46 22.05 -20.21
C PRO A 294 -5.17 20.58 -20.58
N HIS A 295 -4.36 19.86 -19.79
CA HIS A 295 -4.10 18.43 -20.02
C HIS A 295 -5.36 17.59 -19.82
N ASN A 296 -6.14 17.88 -18.78
CA ASN A 296 -7.38 17.15 -18.50
C ASN A 296 -8.48 17.38 -19.57
N HIS A 297 -8.38 18.41 -20.39
CA HIS A 297 -9.35 18.70 -21.46
C HIS A 297 -8.89 18.21 -22.84
N ASN A 298 -7.76 17.50 -22.93
CA ASN A 298 -7.25 17.00 -24.19
C ASN A 298 -6.90 15.51 -24.10
N ASP A 299 -7.76 14.65 -24.62
CA ASP A 299 -7.55 13.20 -24.64
C ASP A 299 -6.52 12.74 -25.67
N ASN A 300 -6.05 13.64 -26.54
CA ASN A 300 -5.04 13.35 -27.56
C ASN A 300 -3.63 13.79 -27.15
N VAL A 301 -3.43 14.21 -25.89
CA VAL A 301 -2.11 14.54 -25.38
C VAL A 301 -1.49 13.30 -24.72
N PHE A 302 -0.32 12.93 -25.20
CA PHE A 302 0.54 11.98 -24.50
C PHE A 302 1.09 12.66 -23.24
N MET A 303 1.08 11.98 -22.09
CA MET A 303 1.59 12.52 -20.83
C MET A 303 2.56 11.55 -20.17
N GLU A 304 3.51 12.11 -19.43
CA GLU A 304 4.49 11.38 -18.63
C GLU A 304 4.60 11.96 -17.21
N ALA A 305 4.92 11.12 -16.24
CA ALA A 305 5.14 11.52 -14.85
C ALA A 305 6.52 12.16 -14.68
N LEU A 306 6.58 13.49 -14.73
CA LEU A 306 7.83 14.26 -14.66
C LEU A 306 8.07 14.87 -13.28
N GLU A 307 7.06 15.53 -12.71
CA GLU A 307 7.21 16.31 -11.47
C GLU A 307 6.75 15.56 -10.23
N TYR A 308 5.52 15.07 -10.24
CA TYR A 308 4.95 14.29 -9.14
C TYR A 308 4.89 12.83 -9.55
N GLN A 309 5.50 11.96 -8.76
CA GLN A 309 5.52 10.52 -8.98
C GLN A 309 4.48 9.79 -8.12
N ASP A 310 4.05 10.38 -7.01
CA ASP A 310 3.09 9.75 -6.10
C ASP A 310 1.64 10.18 -6.40
N GLY A 311 0.73 9.20 -6.37
CA GLY A 311 -0.69 9.36 -6.66
C GLY A 311 -1.58 8.50 -5.78
N ILE A 312 -2.89 8.69 -5.90
CA ILE A 312 -3.88 7.80 -5.29
C ILE A 312 -4.19 6.68 -6.27
N TRP A 313 -4.37 5.47 -5.77
CA TRP A 313 -4.79 4.31 -6.54
C TRP A 313 -6.20 3.87 -6.14
N LEU A 314 -7.10 3.84 -7.12
CA LEU A 314 -8.44 3.25 -7.03
C LEU A 314 -8.40 1.90 -7.73
N LYS A 315 -8.74 0.80 -7.04
CA LYS A 315 -8.64 -0.57 -7.57
C LYS A 315 -9.88 -1.05 -8.30
N ASP A 316 -11.03 -0.46 -8.01
CA ASP A 316 -12.32 -0.71 -8.67
C ASP A 316 -12.94 0.64 -9.06
N TYR A 317 -12.76 1.07 -10.30
CA TYR A 317 -13.11 2.43 -10.72
C TYR A 317 -14.62 2.72 -10.60
N LEU A 318 -15.00 3.74 -9.83
CA LEU A 318 -16.41 4.07 -9.57
C LEU A 318 -17.18 4.54 -10.81
N GLY A 319 -16.57 5.44 -11.61
CA GLY A 319 -17.16 6.10 -12.77
C GLY A 319 -18.46 6.87 -12.52
N GLY A 320 -18.49 8.14 -12.91
CA GLY A 320 -19.69 8.99 -12.90
C GLY A 320 -20.75 8.50 -13.89
N PRO A 321 -22.04 8.87 -13.72
CA PRO A 321 -23.05 8.73 -14.77
C PRO A 321 -22.69 9.56 -16.02
#